data_AF-A0A0R3EW66-F1
#
_entry.id   AF-A0A0R3EW66-F1
#
_cell.length_a   1.000
_cell.length_b   1.000
_cell.length_c   1.000
_cell.angle_alpha   90.00
_cell.angle_beta   90.00
_cell.angle_gamma   90.00
#
_symmetry.space_group_name_H-M   'P 1'
#
loop_
_entity.id
_entity.type
_entity.pdbx_description
1 polymer ?
#
loop_
_entity_poly.entity_id
_entity_poly.type
_entity_poly.pdbx_seq_one_letter_code
_entity_poly.pdbx_strand_id
1 'polypeptide(L)'
;MQKMRLNLTRGGFVGVLPLASGRYRLFGVVPPDFHRGPEADNLSHDAYASLDDSDLRHWFESYFSVDAKLQKIVWAAMFRFHSRISRSFRIGHSFLVGDAAHIHNPAGGQGLNLAVGDAVNLGWKLAQVVNGEAPASLLETYENERRPVAAAVLARTDIGFKLETSTSPVALWMRTHVATRAIGLACRLPPVRKLFFDMFSQLWIAYRTSTAIDHPDSSGRGPHAGDRAPYATLSNPRGSARDVMALTHSPNYHILLIGTIDPFQAAQLRNLLAARYTADVNTHLLTGNETEVCRVYRATKSTKLVLVRPDGHIAAIANPFSWETITRVLGHLDKVLLRADQHRDER
;
A
#
# COMPACT_ATOMS: atom_id res chain seq x y z
N MET A 1 2.59 -31.33 -1.21
CA MET A 1 3.03 -29.92 -1.02
C MET A 1 4.06 -29.86 0.09
N GLN A 2 5.31 -29.53 -0.22
CA GLN A 2 6.28 -29.19 0.82
C GLN A 2 5.79 -27.91 1.52
N LYS A 3 5.55 -27.98 2.83
CA LYS A 3 5.04 -26.86 3.62
C LYS A 3 6.22 -26.00 4.08
N MET A 4 6.01 -24.68 4.17
CA MET A 4 6.93 -23.78 4.86
C MET A 4 7.12 -24.27 6.30
N ARG A 5 8.38 -24.33 6.76
CA ARG A 5 8.71 -24.65 8.14
C ARG A 5 9.33 -23.43 8.81
N LEU A 6 8.85 -23.09 9.99
CA LEU A 6 9.40 -22.05 10.85
C LEU A 6 9.70 -22.68 12.20
N ASN A 7 10.97 -22.65 12.59
CA ASN A 7 11.47 -23.18 13.84
C ASN A 7 11.90 -22.02 14.74
N LEU A 8 11.37 -22.00 15.96
CA LEU A 8 11.81 -21.08 17.01
C LEU A 8 12.93 -21.77 17.79
N THR A 9 14.12 -21.17 17.78
CA THR A 9 15.31 -21.70 18.45
C THR A 9 15.70 -20.79 19.62
N ARG A 10 16.68 -21.22 20.43
CA ARG A 10 17.23 -20.38 21.51
C ARG A 10 17.92 -19.12 20.97
N GLY A 11 18.42 -19.15 19.74
CA GLY A 11 19.09 -18.01 19.08
C GLY A 11 18.19 -17.11 18.24
N GLY A 12 16.87 -17.36 18.18
CA GLY A 12 15.93 -16.60 17.35
C GLY A 12 14.97 -17.50 16.57
N PHE A 13 14.68 -17.16 15.32
CA PHE A 13 13.88 -18.01 14.43
C PHE A 13 14.66 -18.36 13.17
N VAL A 14 14.36 -19.52 12.60
CA VAL A 14 14.82 -19.94 11.27
C VAL A 14 13.67 -20.51 10.46
N GLY A 15 13.71 -20.31 9.15
CA GLY A 15 12.65 -20.65 8.23
C GLY A 15 13.17 -21.35 6.97
N VAL A 16 12.51 -22.43 6.59
CA VAL A 16 12.72 -23.15 5.32
C VAL A 16 11.50 -22.95 4.44
N LEU A 17 11.69 -22.27 3.32
CA LEU A 17 10.67 -22.09 2.31
C LEU A 17 11.04 -22.86 1.03
N PRO A 18 10.29 -23.92 0.68
CA PRO A 18 10.51 -24.62 -0.58
C PRO A 18 10.16 -23.71 -1.77
N LEU A 19 11.04 -23.70 -2.77
CA LEU A 19 10.87 -23.02 -4.05
C LEU A 19 10.73 -24.04 -5.19
N ALA A 20 10.43 -23.56 -6.40
CA ALA A 20 10.39 -24.40 -7.59
C ALA A 20 11.76 -25.05 -7.88
N SER A 21 11.73 -26.18 -8.59
CA SER A 21 12.91 -26.91 -9.06
C SER A 21 13.82 -27.44 -7.94
N GLY A 22 13.23 -27.83 -6.80
CA GLY A 22 13.97 -28.43 -5.68
C GLY A 22 14.89 -27.45 -4.95
N ARG A 23 14.74 -26.14 -5.16
CA ARG A 23 15.47 -25.09 -4.44
C ARG A 23 14.74 -24.74 -3.15
N TYR A 24 15.47 -24.19 -2.18
CA TYR A 24 14.92 -23.75 -0.91
C TYR A 24 15.46 -22.36 -0.57
N ARG A 25 14.61 -21.52 -0.01
CA ARG A 25 15.02 -20.26 0.63
C ARG A 25 15.12 -20.49 2.12
N LEU A 26 16.31 -20.23 2.65
CA LEU A 26 16.62 -20.27 4.07
C LEU A 26 16.70 -18.83 4.58
N PHE A 27 16.11 -18.56 5.74
CA PHE A 27 16.14 -17.24 6.35
C PHE A 27 16.01 -17.37 7.86
N GLY A 28 16.56 -16.44 8.62
CA GLY A 28 16.50 -16.50 10.06
C GLY A 28 17.42 -15.48 10.72
N VAL A 29 17.38 -15.46 12.04
CA VAL A 29 18.26 -14.61 12.84
C VAL A 29 19.66 -15.21 12.86
N VAL A 30 20.65 -14.36 12.63
CA VAL A 30 22.06 -14.73 12.73
C VAL A 30 22.43 -14.89 14.21
N PRO A 31 22.94 -16.06 14.63
CA PRO A 31 23.36 -16.28 16.01
C PRO A 31 24.50 -15.35 16.43
N PRO A 32 24.61 -15.00 17.73
CA PRO A 32 25.68 -14.12 18.23
C PRO A 32 27.10 -14.64 17.94
N ASP A 33 27.26 -15.96 17.85
CA ASP A 33 28.55 -16.62 17.64
C ASP A 33 28.88 -16.86 16.16
N PHE A 34 27.99 -16.45 15.24
CA PHE A 34 28.04 -16.82 13.82
C PHE A 34 29.01 -16.00 12.98
N HIS A 35 29.23 -14.72 13.32
CA HIS A 35 30.22 -13.87 12.67
C HIS A 35 30.72 -12.80 13.63
N ARG A 36 31.98 -12.90 14.05
CA ARG A 36 32.75 -11.81 14.68
C ARG A 36 33.67 -11.17 13.63
N GLY A 37 33.08 -10.56 12.62
CA GLY A 37 33.82 -9.58 11.80
C GLY A 37 34.08 -8.31 12.63
N PRO A 38 35.08 -7.48 12.27
CA PRO A 38 35.28 -6.19 12.94
C PRO A 38 33.96 -5.42 12.92
N GLU A 39 33.64 -4.72 14.01
CA GLU A 39 32.51 -3.80 14.07
C GLU A 39 32.69 -2.73 12.99
N ALA A 40 32.26 -3.03 11.77
CA ALA A 40 32.30 -2.08 10.67
C ALA A 40 31.27 -0.99 10.99
N ASP A 41 31.81 0.21 11.18
CA ASP A 41 31.11 1.44 11.46
C ASP A 41 29.86 1.62 10.59
N ASN A 42 28.72 1.85 11.24
CA ASN A 42 27.58 2.66 10.76
C ASN A 42 26.99 2.45 9.34
N LEU A 43 27.39 1.42 8.60
CA LEU A 43 26.89 1.15 7.25
C LEU A 43 25.70 0.19 7.29
N SER A 44 24.56 0.65 6.76
CA SER A 44 23.29 -0.09 6.75
C SER A 44 23.27 -1.24 5.73
N HIS A 45 24.27 -1.36 4.87
CA HIS A 45 24.34 -2.33 3.79
C HIS A 45 25.81 -2.55 3.43
N ASP A 46 26.56 -3.20 4.32
CA ASP A 46 27.87 -3.71 3.88
C ASP A 46 27.60 -4.76 2.81
N ALA A 47 27.99 -4.39 1.59
CA ALA A 47 28.07 -5.27 0.46
C ALA A 47 28.90 -6.50 0.85
N TYR A 48 28.20 -7.64 0.97
CA TYR A 48 28.68 -8.93 0.49
C TYR A 48 30.10 -9.33 0.92
N ALA A 49 30.41 -9.18 2.21
CA ALA A 49 31.51 -9.93 2.79
C ALA A 49 31.15 -11.41 2.66
N SER A 50 31.96 -12.14 1.89
CA SER A 50 31.84 -13.58 1.62
C SER A 50 31.54 -14.35 2.91
N LEU A 51 30.25 -14.62 3.15
CA LEU A 51 29.85 -15.61 4.14
C LEU A 51 30.51 -16.91 3.70
N ASP A 52 31.35 -17.49 4.54
CA ASP A 52 32.00 -18.74 4.20
C ASP A 52 30.93 -19.83 4.06
N ASP A 53 31.11 -20.72 3.09
CA ASP A 53 30.24 -21.89 2.91
C ASP A 53 30.28 -22.75 4.18
N SER A 54 31.42 -22.78 4.88
CA SER A 54 31.57 -23.47 6.16
C SER A 54 30.65 -22.89 7.26
N ASP A 55 30.60 -21.57 7.40
CA ASP A 55 29.72 -20.87 8.34
C ASP A 55 28.26 -21.17 7.99
N LEU A 56 27.85 -21.00 6.73
CA LEU A 56 26.47 -21.24 6.31
C LEU A 56 26.00 -22.69 6.55
N ARG A 57 26.89 -23.66 6.36
CA ARG A 57 26.62 -25.07 6.70
C ARG A 57 26.48 -25.27 8.21
N HIS A 58 27.38 -24.68 9.00
CA HIS A 58 27.30 -24.73 10.45
C HIS A 58 26.00 -24.12 10.99
N TRP A 59 25.54 -22.99 10.42
CA TRP A 59 24.25 -22.39 10.73
C TRP A 59 23.10 -23.36 10.48
N PHE A 60 23.11 -24.00 9.31
CA PHE A 60 22.06 -24.90 8.90
C PHE A 60 21.98 -26.12 9.83
N GLU A 61 23.10 -26.77 10.07
CA GLU A 61 23.18 -27.98 10.90
C GLU A 61 22.80 -27.69 12.36
N SER A 62 23.22 -26.54 12.90
CA SER A 62 23.02 -26.20 14.30
C SER A 62 21.62 -25.66 14.61
N TYR A 63 21.02 -24.89 13.70
CA TYR A 63 19.79 -24.13 14.00
C TYR A 63 18.55 -24.63 13.26
N PHE A 64 18.66 -25.22 12.07
CA PHE A 64 17.48 -25.61 11.31
C PHE A 64 16.86 -26.93 11.78
N SER A 65 17.64 -27.80 12.42
CA SER A 65 17.18 -29.08 13.00
C SER A 65 16.33 -29.90 12.01
N VAL A 66 16.81 -30.02 10.78
CA VAL A 66 16.19 -30.81 9.72
C VAL A 66 17.15 -31.91 9.26
N ASP A 67 16.61 -33.10 8.98
CA ASP A 67 17.37 -34.20 8.38
C ASP A 67 17.57 -33.94 6.87
N ALA A 68 18.52 -33.05 6.58
CA ALA A 68 18.90 -32.65 5.23
C ALA A 68 20.34 -32.14 5.23
N LYS A 69 20.96 -32.06 4.05
CA LYS A 69 22.28 -31.44 3.85
C LYS A 69 22.20 -30.37 2.79
N LEU A 70 22.87 -29.24 3.02
CA LEU A 70 23.07 -28.23 1.98
C LEU A 70 23.97 -28.81 0.88
N GLN A 71 23.48 -28.83 -0.36
CA GLN A 71 24.30 -29.27 -1.49
C GLN A 71 25.02 -28.09 -2.14
N LYS A 72 24.26 -27.09 -2.57
CA LYS A 72 24.77 -25.92 -3.30
C LYS A 72 24.13 -24.65 -2.76
N ILE A 73 24.96 -23.69 -2.39
CA ILE A 73 24.54 -22.33 -2.06
C ILE A 73 24.58 -21.50 -3.34
N VAL A 74 23.41 -21.04 -3.79
CA VAL A 74 23.29 -20.22 -5.01
C VAL A 74 23.55 -18.76 -4.71
N TRP A 75 23.09 -18.30 -3.54
CA TRP A 75 23.22 -16.92 -3.08
C TRP A 75 22.97 -16.88 -1.57
N ALA A 76 23.72 -16.04 -0.86
CA ALA A 76 23.55 -15.79 0.56
C ALA A 76 23.81 -14.30 0.86
N ALA A 77 23.08 -13.77 1.84
CA ALA A 77 23.28 -12.41 2.31
C ALA A 77 22.94 -12.31 3.80
N MET A 78 23.72 -11.51 4.51
CA MET A 78 23.48 -11.09 5.87
C MET A 78 23.11 -9.62 5.87
N PHE A 79 22.11 -9.24 6.68
CA PHE A 79 21.59 -7.88 6.72
C PHE A 79 21.31 -7.48 8.16
N ARG A 80 21.70 -6.24 8.51
CA ARG A 80 21.38 -5.63 9.81
C ARG A 80 20.12 -4.79 9.66
N PHE A 81 19.16 -5.04 10.53
CA PHE A 81 17.90 -4.29 10.53
C PHE A 81 18.06 -2.92 11.14
N HIS A 82 17.68 -1.90 10.38
CA HIS A 82 17.47 -0.55 10.89
C HIS A 82 16.05 -0.12 10.52
N SER A 83 15.35 0.50 11.47
CA SER A 83 14.11 1.23 11.20
C SER A 83 14.47 2.72 11.15
N ARG A 84 14.42 3.32 9.96
CA ARG A 84 14.71 4.75 9.75
C ARG A 84 13.72 5.34 8.75
N ILE A 85 13.39 6.61 8.95
CA ILE A 85 12.56 7.39 8.03
C ILE A 85 13.25 8.73 7.78
N SER A 86 13.29 9.17 6.52
CA SER A 86 13.80 10.48 6.17
C SER A 86 12.94 11.57 6.81
N ARG A 87 13.58 12.68 7.19
CA ARG A 87 12.89 13.86 7.71
C ARG A 87 11.98 14.49 6.66
N SER A 88 12.39 14.45 5.40
CA SER A 88 11.67 14.99 4.25
C SER A 88 11.70 14.00 3.10
N PHE A 89 10.57 13.86 2.42
CA PHE A 89 10.42 13.05 1.21
C PHE A 89 10.58 13.92 -0.04
N ARG A 90 10.49 15.24 0.10
CA ARG A 90 10.70 16.21 -0.97
C ARG A 90 11.57 17.39 -0.51
N ILE A 91 12.51 17.80 -1.35
CA ILE A 91 13.23 19.08 -1.23
C ILE A 91 13.28 19.71 -2.62
N GLY A 92 12.53 20.79 -2.84
CA GLY A 92 12.41 21.42 -4.16
C GLY A 92 11.88 20.45 -5.21
N HIS A 93 12.73 20.09 -6.18
CA HIS A 93 12.44 19.14 -7.27
C HIS A 93 13.03 17.74 -7.03
N SER A 94 13.65 17.50 -5.88
CA SER A 94 14.21 16.20 -5.52
C SER A 94 13.24 15.44 -4.62
N PHE A 95 13.02 14.16 -4.93
CA PHE A 95 12.08 13.28 -4.22
C PHE A 95 12.78 11.98 -3.79
N LEU A 96 12.42 11.47 -2.61
CA LEU A 96 12.86 10.17 -2.12
C LEU A 96 11.68 9.20 -2.15
N VAL A 97 11.91 7.97 -2.63
CA VAL A 97 10.88 6.92 -2.79
C VAL A 97 11.44 5.59 -2.26
N GLY A 98 10.60 4.78 -1.60
CA GLY A 98 10.99 3.45 -1.12
C GLY A 98 12.12 3.49 -0.10
N ASP A 99 13.09 2.58 -0.23
CA ASP A 99 14.20 2.42 0.73
C ASP A 99 15.07 3.68 0.89
N ALA A 100 15.08 4.59 -0.10
CA ALA A 100 15.75 5.88 0.03
C ALA A 100 15.01 6.83 1.00
N ALA A 101 13.69 6.67 1.15
CA ALA A 101 12.84 7.48 2.01
C ALA A 101 12.63 6.82 3.39
N HIS A 102 12.54 5.50 3.44
CA HIS A 102 12.30 4.74 4.68
C HIS A 102 12.83 3.32 4.55
N ILE A 103 13.46 2.84 5.62
CA ILE A 103 13.86 1.43 5.78
C ILE A 103 13.21 0.91 7.05
N HIS A 104 12.78 -0.35 7.02
CA HIS A 104 12.18 -1.00 8.17
C HIS A 104 12.49 -2.48 8.18
N ASN A 105 12.23 -3.12 9.31
CA ASN A 105 12.35 -4.57 9.42
C ASN A 105 11.43 -5.26 8.38
N PRO A 106 11.95 -6.18 7.53
CA PRO A 106 11.17 -6.89 6.53
C PRO A 106 10.16 -7.88 7.12
N ALA A 107 10.08 -8.01 8.46
CA ALA A 107 9.01 -8.73 9.13
C ALA A 107 7.65 -8.31 8.53
N GLY A 108 6.96 -9.26 7.89
CA GLY A 108 5.67 -9.03 7.23
C GLY A 108 5.71 -8.64 5.75
N GLY A 109 6.89 -8.52 5.12
CA GLY A 109 7.00 -8.27 3.67
C GLY A 109 6.47 -6.91 3.21
N GLN A 110 6.47 -5.91 4.08
CA GLN A 110 5.79 -4.62 3.86
C GLN A 110 6.60 -3.59 3.06
N GLY A 111 7.93 -3.76 2.95
CA GLY A 111 8.83 -2.74 2.38
C GLY A 111 8.58 -2.48 0.91
N LEU A 112 8.59 -3.54 0.09
CA LEU A 112 8.29 -3.42 -1.33
C LEU A 112 6.89 -2.86 -1.58
N ASN A 113 5.89 -3.29 -0.81
CA ASN A 113 4.52 -2.79 -0.95
C ASN A 113 4.43 -1.29 -0.65
N LEU A 114 5.14 -0.83 0.38
CA LEU A 114 5.20 0.58 0.76
C LEU A 114 5.91 1.41 -0.33
N ALA A 115 7.04 0.91 -0.85
CA ALA A 115 7.79 1.54 -1.94
C ALA A 115 6.99 1.65 -3.24
N VAL A 116 6.25 0.60 -3.61
CA VAL A 116 5.34 0.64 -4.78
C VAL A 116 4.25 1.68 -4.57
N GLY A 117 3.67 1.75 -3.35
CA GLY A 117 2.68 2.77 -3.01
C GLY A 117 3.22 4.20 -3.12
N ASP A 118 4.49 4.43 -2.76
CA ASP A 118 5.14 5.73 -2.92
C ASP A 118 5.32 6.10 -4.39
N ALA A 119 5.81 5.16 -5.20
CA ALA A 119 6.03 5.36 -6.62
C ALA A 119 4.71 5.65 -7.36
N VAL A 120 3.66 4.89 -7.06
CA VAL A 120 2.33 5.11 -7.64
C VAL A 120 1.77 6.46 -7.23
N ASN A 121 1.91 6.87 -5.96
CA ASN A 121 1.40 8.16 -5.50
C ASN A 121 2.14 9.36 -6.10
N LEU A 122 3.47 9.28 -6.26
CA LEU A 122 4.27 10.36 -6.85
C LEU A 122 4.15 10.41 -8.37
N GLY A 123 4.11 9.25 -9.04
CA GLY A 123 4.25 9.15 -10.50
C GLY A 123 3.20 9.94 -11.26
N TRP A 124 1.92 9.81 -10.90
CA TRP A 124 0.86 10.56 -11.59
C TRP A 124 0.91 12.06 -11.30
N LYS A 125 1.26 12.46 -10.07
CA LYS A 125 1.38 13.88 -9.69
C LYS A 125 2.52 14.54 -10.45
N LEU A 126 3.65 13.84 -10.55
CA LEU A 126 4.82 14.32 -11.29
C LEU A 126 4.50 14.44 -12.78
N ALA A 127 3.87 13.43 -13.37
CA ALA A 127 3.47 13.47 -14.78
C ALA A 127 2.52 14.66 -15.07
N GLN A 128 1.48 14.84 -14.26
CA GLN A 128 0.53 15.94 -14.47
C GLN A 128 1.17 17.32 -14.30
N VAL A 129 2.03 17.52 -13.29
CA VAL A 129 2.72 18.81 -13.13
C VAL A 129 3.68 19.09 -14.29
N VAL A 130 4.44 18.09 -14.74
CA VAL A 130 5.38 18.25 -15.86
C VAL A 130 4.65 18.53 -17.18
N ASN A 131 3.45 17.97 -17.37
CA ASN A 131 2.62 18.20 -18.56
C ASN A 131 1.83 19.52 -18.54
N GLY A 132 1.89 20.31 -17.47
CA GLY A 132 1.04 21.50 -17.32
C GLY A 132 -0.44 21.16 -17.05
N GLU A 133 -0.70 19.99 -16.51
CA GLU A 133 -2.05 19.51 -16.20
C GLU A 133 -2.46 19.79 -14.74
N ALA A 134 -1.48 20.00 -13.86
CA ALA A 134 -1.70 20.25 -12.44
C ALA A 134 -0.72 21.29 -11.89
N PRO A 135 -1.11 22.06 -10.84
CA PRO A 135 -0.22 23.00 -10.20
C PRO A 135 0.89 22.30 -9.41
N ALA A 136 2.04 22.95 -9.26
CA ALA A 136 3.19 22.41 -8.51
C ALA A 136 2.89 22.13 -7.03
N SER A 137 1.88 22.79 -6.45
CA SER A 137 1.40 22.52 -5.09
C SER A 137 0.86 21.10 -4.92
N LEU A 138 0.40 20.45 -6.00
CA LEU A 138 0.00 19.04 -5.96
C LEU A 138 1.14 18.12 -5.50
N LEU A 139 2.39 18.44 -5.85
CA LEU A 139 3.57 17.67 -5.44
C LEU A 139 3.87 17.79 -3.94
N GLU A 140 3.38 18.83 -3.26
CA GLU A 140 3.52 18.98 -1.80
C GLU A 140 2.73 17.89 -1.07
N THR A 141 1.63 17.43 -1.68
CA THR A 141 0.80 16.39 -1.10
C THR A 141 1.50 15.04 -1.04
N TYR A 142 2.55 14.79 -1.83
CA TYR A 142 3.31 13.54 -1.79
C TYR A 142 3.89 13.28 -0.40
N GLU A 143 4.62 14.24 0.17
CA GLU A 143 5.21 14.09 1.50
C GLU A 143 4.12 14.00 2.57
N ASN A 144 3.11 14.89 2.49
CA ASN A 144 2.01 14.94 3.45
C ASN A 144 1.17 13.66 3.47
N GLU A 145 1.10 12.94 2.35
CA GLU A 145 0.39 11.67 2.25
C GLU A 145 1.26 10.46 2.62
N ARG A 146 2.51 10.42 2.14
CA ARG A 146 3.33 9.19 2.19
C ARG A 146 4.22 9.08 3.42
N ARG A 147 4.72 10.20 3.96
CA ARG A 147 5.57 10.17 5.15
C ARG A 147 4.80 9.69 6.40
N PRO A 148 3.55 10.12 6.67
CA PRO A 148 2.77 9.58 7.78
C PRO A 148 2.45 8.09 7.62
N VAL A 149 2.22 7.63 6.38
CA VAL A 149 1.98 6.20 6.10
C VAL A 149 3.22 5.38 6.42
N ALA A 150 4.40 5.81 5.97
CA ALA A 150 5.66 5.15 6.31
C ALA A 150 5.87 5.12 7.83
N ALA A 151 5.69 6.25 8.52
CA ALA A 151 5.80 6.30 9.98
C ALA A 151 4.83 5.35 10.69
N ALA A 152 3.58 5.25 10.22
CA ALA A 152 2.58 4.34 10.77
C ALA A 152 2.91 2.86 10.52
N VAL A 153 3.48 2.51 9.36
CA VAL A 153 3.97 1.15 9.09
C VAL A 153 5.12 0.83 10.05
N LEU A 154 6.14 1.68 10.14
CA LEU A 154 7.27 1.47 11.05
C LEU A 154 6.81 1.29 12.50
N ALA A 155 5.91 2.15 13.00
CA ALA A 155 5.39 2.06 14.35
C ALA A 155 4.64 0.74 14.62
N ARG A 156 3.92 0.19 13.63
CA ARG A 156 3.21 -1.08 13.76
C ARG A 156 4.17 -2.28 13.71
N THR A 157 5.18 -2.24 12.85
CA THR A 157 6.18 -3.31 12.72
C THR A 157 7.10 -3.38 13.94
N ASP A 158 7.44 -2.24 14.55
CA ASP A 158 8.26 -2.17 15.77
C ASP A 158 7.57 -2.83 16.97
N ILE A 159 6.24 -2.76 17.07
CA ILE A 159 5.47 -3.43 18.14
C ILE A 159 5.54 -4.95 17.99
N GLY A 160 5.32 -5.46 16.77
CA GLY A 160 5.42 -6.89 16.47
C GLY A 160 6.83 -7.44 16.75
N PHE A 161 7.85 -6.71 16.31
CA PHE A 161 9.24 -7.10 16.50
C PHE A 161 9.68 -7.06 17.97
N LYS A 162 9.33 -6.01 18.72
CA LYS A 162 9.63 -5.94 20.18
C LYS A 162 9.01 -7.09 20.95
N LEU A 163 7.83 -7.57 20.54
CA LEU A 163 7.22 -8.76 21.14
C LEU A 163 8.00 -10.03 20.81
N GLU A 164 8.50 -10.16 19.58
CA GLU A 164 9.23 -11.34 19.09
C GLU A 164 10.66 -11.44 19.63
N THR A 165 11.34 -10.31 19.81
CA THR A 165 12.74 -10.22 20.28
C THR A 165 12.86 -9.95 21.78
N SER A 166 11.76 -9.87 22.52
CA SER A 166 11.81 -9.70 23.97
C SER A 166 12.54 -10.86 24.62
N THR A 167 13.60 -10.55 25.36
CA THR A 167 14.43 -11.51 26.10
C THR A 167 13.91 -11.76 27.52
N SER A 168 12.73 -11.22 27.87
CA SER A 168 12.12 -11.47 29.18
C SER A 168 11.86 -12.97 29.38
N PRO A 169 12.19 -13.54 30.55
CA PRO A 169 11.95 -14.96 30.84
C PRO A 169 10.49 -15.39 30.61
N VAL A 170 9.54 -14.50 30.91
CA VAL A 170 8.10 -14.73 30.69
C VAL A 170 7.75 -14.71 29.20
N ALA A 171 8.33 -13.79 28.43
CA ALA A 171 8.12 -13.72 26.98
C ALA A 171 8.68 -14.95 26.27
N LEU A 172 9.88 -15.41 26.67
CA LEU A 172 10.49 -16.65 26.19
C LEU A 172 9.63 -17.87 26.51
N TRP A 173 9.11 -17.98 27.74
CA TRP A 173 8.23 -19.07 28.14
C TRP A 173 6.91 -19.07 27.35
N MET A 174 6.25 -17.91 27.23
CA MET A 174 5.02 -17.73 26.46
C MET A 174 5.25 -18.10 24.98
N ARG A 175 6.34 -17.62 24.38
CA ARG A 175 6.69 -17.91 22.98
C ARG A 175 6.93 -19.41 22.73
N THR A 176 7.61 -20.07 23.67
CA THR A 176 8.01 -21.48 23.51
C THR A 176 6.84 -22.45 23.76
N HIS A 177 5.97 -22.16 24.72
CA HIS A 177 4.95 -23.11 25.18
C HIS A 177 3.52 -22.76 24.80
N VAL A 178 3.20 -21.46 24.68
CA VAL A 178 1.81 -20.99 24.49
C VAL A 178 1.59 -20.51 23.05
N ALA A 179 2.47 -19.65 22.52
CA ALA A 179 2.30 -19.02 21.22
C ALA A 179 2.20 -20.04 20.08
N THR A 180 3.05 -21.07 20.06
CA THR A 180 3.08 -22.11 19.02
C THR A 180 1.78 -22.91 18.90
N ARG A 181 1.03 -23.07 20.01
CA ARG A 181 -0.26 -23.78 20.04
C ARG A 181 -1.45 -22.83 19.90
N ALA A 182 -1.38 -21.67 20.54
CA ALA A 182 -2.47 -20.70 20.60
C ALA A 182 -2.59 -19.85 19.32
N ILE A 183 -1.49 -19.46 18.68
CA ILE A 183 -1.53 -18.65 17.44
C ILE A 183 -2.25 -19.39 16.33
N GLY A 184 -1.97 -20.68 16.16
CA GLY A 184 -2.64 -21.50 15.15
C GLY A 184 -4.15 -21.60 15.38
N LEU A 185 -4.60 -21.67 16.64
CA LEU A 185 -6.01 -21.70 16.99
C LEU A 185 -6.66 -20.31 16.87
N ALA A 186 -5.99 -19.26 17.35
CA ALA A 186 -6.46 -17.88 17.26
C ALA A 186 -6.62 -17.41 15.81
N CYS A 187 -5.69 -17.79 14.92
CA CYS A 187 -5.77 -17.47 13.49
C CYS A 187 -6.95 -18.16 12.76
N ARG A 188 -7.62 -19.15 13.39
CA ARG A 188 -8.87 -19.72 12.86
C ARG A 188 -10.08 -18.84 13.10
N LEU A 189 -9.99 -17.91 14.07
CA LEU A 189 -11.08 -16.98 14.37
C LEU A 189 -11.15 -15.90 13.28
N PRO A 190 -12.31 -15.72 12.62
CA PRO A 190 -12.48 -14.70 11.59
C PRO A 190 -12.03 -13.28 11.96
N PRO A 191 -12.33 -12.73 13.17
CA PRO A 191 -11.90 -11.37 13.51
C PRO A 191 -10.38 -11.26 13.65
N VAL A 192 -9.72 -12.29 14.18
CA VAL A 192 -8.26 -12.32 14.32
C VAL A 192 -7.59 -12.41 12.95
N ARG A 193 -8.09 -13.28 12.08
CA ARG A 193 -7.60 -13.39 10.69
C ARG A 193 -7.76 -12.06 9.93
N LYS A 194 -8.90 -11.38 10.11
CA LYS A 194 -9.14 -10.06 9.51
C LYS A 194 -8.14 -9.03 10.02
N LEU A 195 -7.89 -8.98 11.34
CA LEU A 195 -6.90 -8.08 11.92
C LEU A 195 -5.50 -8.31 11.33
N PHE A 196 -5.05 -9.57 11.23
CA PHE A 196 -3.75 -9.91 10.62
C PHE A 196 -3.70 -9.52 9.14
N PHE A 197 -4.76 -9.78 8.38
CA PHE A 197 -4.86 -9.37 6.98
C PHE A 197 -4.80 -7.86 6.84
N ASP A 198 -5.58 -7.11 7.61
CA ASP A 198 -5.59 -5.65 7.60
C ASP A 198 -4.22 -5.10 7.99
N MET A 199 -3.53 -5.70 8.96
CA MET A 199 -2.20 -5.28 9.38
C MET A 199 -1.16 -5.38 8.24
N PHE A 200 -1.12 -6.49 7.50
CA PHE A 200 -0.08 -6.73 6.48
C PHE A 200 -0.45 -6.29 5.06
N SER A 201 -1.73 -6.26 4.71
CA SER A 201 -2.19 -5.96 3.35
C SER A 201 -1.99 -4.50 2.93
N GLN A 202 -1.77 -3.60 3.89
CA GLN A 202 -1.69 -2.15 3.67
C GLN A 202 -2.94 -1.54 2.99
N LEU A 203 -4.06 -2.27 2.93
CA LEU A 203 -5.31 -1.78 2.35
C LEU A 203 -6.03 -0.74 3.20
N TRP A 204 -5.55 -0.51 4.43
CA TRP A 204 -6.04 0.50 5.36
C TRP A 204 -5.49 1.91 5.08
N ILE A 205 -4.54 2.06 4.15
CA ILE A 205 -3.96 3.36 3.81
C ILE A 205 -5.06 4.28 3.26
N ALA A 206 -5.15 5.47 3.85
CA ALA A 206 -6.11 6.50 3.45
C ALA A 206 -5.48 7.88 3.62
N TYR A 207 -5.87 8.82 2.77
CA TYR A 207 -5.32 10.19 2.71
C TYR A 207 -6.28 11.25 3.24
N ARG A 208 -7.08 10.91 4.26
CA ARG A 208 -8.14 11.76 4.82
C ARG A 208 -7.68 13.12 5.37
N THR A 209 -6.38 13.36 5.50
CA THR A 209 -5.82 14.64 5.95
C THR A 209 -5.14 15.43 4.84
N SER A 210 -5.13 14.90 3.60
CA SER A 210 -4.48 15.54 2.47
C SER A 210 -5.28 16.73 1.97
N THR A 211 -4.56 17.75 1.49
CA THR A 211 -5.14 18.92 0.81
C THR A 211 -5.65 18.60 -0.60
N ALA A 212 -5.20 17.48 -1.19
CA ALA A 212 -5.71 16.95 -2.45
C ALA A 212 -6.94 16.04 -2.28
N ILE A 213 -7.62 16.13 -1.13
CA ILE A 213 -8.88 15.45 -0.85
C ILE A 213 -9.92 16.50 -0.46
N ASP A 214 -11.13 16.35 -0.99
CA ASP A 214 -12.29 17.13 -0.58
C ASP A 214 -12.87 16.54 0.70
N HIS A 215 -13.06 17.39 1.73
CA HIS A 215 -13.54 16.98 3.05
C HIS A 215 -14.98 17.44 3.27
N PRO A 216 -16.01 16.79 2.68
CA PRO A 216 -17.37 17.01 3.15
C PRO A 216 -17.54 16.53 4.59
N ASP A 217 -18.52 17.09 5.29
CA ASP A 217 -19.08 16.52 6.52
C ASP A 217 -19.61 15.10 6.23
N SER A 218 -18.75 14.10 6.36
CA SER A 218 -19.07 12.74 6.02
C SER A 218 -19.61 12.00 7.25
N SER A 219 -20.91 12.16 7.52
CA SER A 219 -21.63 11.50 8.62
C SER A 219 -22.24 10.14 8.24
N GLY A 220 -21.90 9.60 7.06
CA GLY A 220 -22.52 8.40 6.49
C GLY A 220 -21.77 7.10 6.75
N ARG A 221 -22.49 5.96 6.82
CA ARG A 221 -21.90 4.62 6.73
C ARG A 221 -21.54 4.33 5.27
N GLY A 222 -20.25 4.29 4.91
CA GLY A 222 -19.77 4.01 3.55
C GLY A 222 -18.27 4.31 3.37
N PRO A 223 -17.74 4.23 2.14
CA PRO A 223 -16.41 4.77 1.84
C PRO A 223 -16.40 6.29 2.01
N HIS A 224 -15.26 6.83 2.43
CA HIS A 224 -15.04 8.26 2.62
C HIS A 224 -14.03 8.80 1.62
N ALA A 225 -14.03 10.12 1.44
CA ALA A 225 -12.95 10.79 0.72
C ALA A 225 -11.62 10.53 1.46
N GLY A 226 -10.56 10.27 0.70
CA GLY A 226 -9.26 9.82 1.18
C GLY A 226 -9.12 8.30 1.27
N ASP A 227 -10.22 7.53 1.36
CA ASP A 227 -10.14 6.06 1.36
C ASP A 227 -9.76 5.53 -0.03
N ARG A 228 -9.12 4.37 -0.08
CA ARG A 228 -8.97 3.63 -1.34
C ARG A 228 -10.36 3.26 -1.87
N ALA A 229 -10.58 3.43 -3.18
CA ALA A 229 -11.81 3.03 -3.84
C ALA A 229 -12.07 1.53 -3.57
N PRO A 230 -13.20 1.15 -2.92
CA PRO A 230 -13.49 -0.24 -2.67
C PRO A 230 -13.59 -1.06 -3.96
N TYR A 231 -13.04 -2.28 -3.93
CA TYR A 231 -13.25 -3.25 -4.99
C TYR A 231 -14.73 -3.65 -5.06
N ALA A 232 -15.28 -3.66 -6.26
CA ALA A 232 -16.62 -4.15 -6.55
C ALA A 232 -16.65 -4.64 -8.01
N THR A 233 -17.35 -5.75 -8.26
CA THR A 233 -17.53 -6.26 -9.62
C THR A 233 -18.67 -5.52 -10.32
N LEU A 234 -18.54 -5.43 -11.63
CA LEU A 234 -19.52 -4.86 -12.54
C LEU A 234 -20.22 -5.99 -13.32
N SER A 235 -21.54 -6.00 -13.27
CA SER A 235 -22.47 -6.84 -14.02
C SER A 235 -22.37 -6.56 -15.51
N ASN A 236 -21.62 -7.36 -16.26
CA ASN A 236 -21.57 -7.26 -17.71
C ASN A 236 -22.53 -8.27 -18.38
N PRO A 237 -23.46 -7.82 -19.26
CA PRO A 237 -24.29 -8.72 -20.06
C PRO A 237 -23.49 -9.62 -21.03
N ARG A 238 -22.23 -9.27 -21.36
CA ARG A 238 -21.38 -9.97 -22.34
C ARG A 238 -20.28 -10.87 -21.75
N GLY A 239 -20.36 -11.21 -20.45
CA GLY A 239 -19.57 -12.31 -19.86
C GLY A 239 -18.11 -12.01 -19.46
N SER A 240 -17.51 -10.87 -19.82
CA SER A 240 -16.23 -10.47 -19.21
C SER A 240 -16.51 -9.73 -17.89
N ALA A 241 -16.15 -10.31 -16.75
CA ALA A 241 -16.19 -9.62 -15.47
C ALA A 241 -15.32 -8.35 -15.56
N ARG A 242 -15.95 -7.17 -15.45
CA ARG A 242 -15.23 -5.91 -15.24
C ARG A 242 -15.34 -5.56 -13.76
N ASP A 243 -14.40 -4.79 -13.25
CA ASP A 243 -14.40 -4.32 -11.87
C ASP A 243 -13.99 -2.84 -11.82
N VAL A 244 -14.17 -2.21 -10.66
CA VAL A 244 -13.84 -0.79 -10.45
C VAL A 244 -12.36 -0.50 -10.72
N MET A 245 -11.44 -1.43 -10.42
CA MET A 245 -10.00 -1.23 -10.64
C MET A 245 -9.68 -1.26 -12.14
N ALA A 246 -10.26 -2.20 -12.88
CA ALA A 246 -10.14 -2.24 -14.35
C ALA A 246 -10.71 -0.98 -15.02
N LEU A 247 -11.77 -0.41 -14.45
CA LEU A 247 -12.39 0.83 -14.93
C LEU A 247 -11.55 2.09 -14.64
N THR A 248 -10.72 2.04 -13.60
CA THR A 248 -9.94 3.18 -13.07
C THR A 248 -8.43 3.00 -13.22
N HIS A 249 -7.99 2.10 -14.11
CA HIS A 249 -6.56 1.77 -14.27
C HIS A 249 -5.75 2.83 -15.04
N SER A 250 -6.41 3.70 -15.81
CA SER A 250 -5.72 4.73 -16.59
C SER A 250 -5.17 5.82 -15.66
N PRO A 251 -4.10 6.54 -16.03
CA PRO A 251 -3.47 7.55 -15.18
C PRO A 251 -4.27 8.87 -15.07
N ASN A 252 -5.59 8.80 -15.27
CA ASN A 252 -6.50 9.94 -15.33
C ASN A 252 -7.36 10.00 -14.06
N TYR A 253 -7.98 11.15 -13.82
CA TYR A 253 -9.05 11.20 -12.82
C TYR A 253 -10.29 10.48 -13.36
N HIS A 254 -11.03 9.87 -12.44
CA HIS A 254 -12.20 9.07 -12.77
C HIS A 254 -13.40 9.48 -11.94
N ILE A 255 -14.52 9.81 -12.58
CA ILE A 255 -15.78 10.07 -11.91
C ILE A 255 -16.69 8.85 -12.10
N LEU A 256 -17.07 8.22 -11.00
CA LEU A 256 -18.07 7.15 -10.97
C LEU A 256 -19.42 7.75 -10.59
N LEU A 257 -20.38 7.70 -11.52
CA LEU A 257 -21.77 8.08 -11.28
C LEU A 257 -22.55 6.80 -10.98
N ILE A 258 -22.81 6.55 -9.69
CA ILE A 258 -23.38 5.30 -9.19
C ILE A 258 -24.83 5.53 -8.81
N GLY A 259 -25.76 4.83 -9.46
CA GLY A 259 -27.19 4.90 -9.19
C GLY A 259 -28.04 5.17 -10.44
N THR A 260 -29.21 5.80 -10.24
CA THR A 260 -30.15 6.12 -11.32
C THR A 260 -29.91 7.54 -11.82
N ILE A 261 -29.25 7.67 -12.95
CA ILE A 261 -28.87 8.96 -13.52
C ILE A 261 -29.31 9.07 -14.98
N ASP A 262 -29.74 10.26 -15.36
CA ASP A 262 -30.05 10.61 -16.73
C ASP A 262 -28.76 10.66 -17.57
N PRO A 263 -28.64 9.87 -18.65
CA PRO A 263 -27.51 9.92 -19.57
C PRO A 263 -27.20 11.33 -20.10
N PHE A 264 -28.21 12.20 -20.23
CA PHE A 264 -28.01 13.57 -20.66
C PHE A 264 -27.21 14.39 -19.64
N GLN A 265 -27.54 14.28 -18.35
CA GLN A 265 -26.80 14.95 -17.27
C GLN A 265 -25.35 14.46 -17.19
N ALA A 266 -25.14 13.16 -17.37
CA ALA A 266 -23.79 12.58 -17.42
C ALA A 266 -22.98 13.11 -18.62
N ALA A 267 -23.61 13.25 -19.78
CA ALA A 267 -22.98 13.83 -20.97
C ALA A 267 -22.63 15.32 -20.79
N GLN A 268 -23.53 16.09 -20.16
CA GLN A 268 -23.26 17.50 -19.82
C GLN A 268 -22.06 17.64 -18.89
N LEU A 269 -21.97 16.82 -17.83
CA LEU A 269 -20.83 16.82 -16.93
C LEU A 269 -19.53 16.48 -17.67
N ARG A 270 -19.53 15.45 -18.52
CA ARG A 270 -18.37 15.07 -19.31
C ARG A 270 -17.88 16.21 -20.21
N ASN A 271 -18.81 16.89 -20.90
CA ASN A 271 -18.47 18.01 -21.77
C ASN A 271 -17.93 19.21 -20.97
N LEU A 272 -18.51 19.47 -19.78
CA LEU A 272 -18.04 20.52 -18.88
C LEU A 272 -16.61 20.27 -18.40
N LEU A 273 -16.29 19.02 -18.04
CA LEU A 273 -14.94 18.64 -17.59
C LEU A 273 -13.91 18.77 -18.72
N ALA A 274 -14.24 18.25 -19.91
CA ALA A 274 -13.37 18.30 -21.08
C ALA A 274 -13.11 19.75 -21.57
N ALA A 275 -14.08 20.65 -21.40
CA ALA A 275 -13.90 22.06 -21.72
C ALA A 275 -13.12 22.85 -20.64
N ARG A 276 -13.10 22.36 -19.39
CA ARG A 276 -12.57 23.11 -18.26
C ARG A 276 -11.12 22.79 -17.94
N TYR A 277 -10.69 21.53 -18.05
CA TYR A 277 -9.36 21.09 -17.62
C TYR A 277 -8.51 20.63 -18.81
N THR A 278 -7.19 20.80 -18.70
CA THR A 278 -6.24 20.23 -19.66
C THR A 278 -6.06 18.72 -19.48
N ALA A 279 -6.17 18.25 -18.23
CA ALA A 279 -6.14 16.84 -17.87
C ALA A 279 -7.46 16.14 -18.21
N ASP A 280 -7.36 14.90 -18.68
CA ASP A 280 -8.54 14.06 -18.92
C ASP A 280 -9.20 13.63 -17.60
N VAL A 281 -10.51 13.88 -17.50
CA VAL A 281 -11.36 13.39 -16.40
C VAL A 281 -12.42 12.44 -16.95
N ASN A 282 -12.17 11.14 -16.79
CA ASN A 282 -13.00 10.08 -17.34
C ASN A 282 -14.28 9.89 -16.52
N THR A 283 -15.45 10.02 -17.16
CA THR A 283 -16.74 9.85 -16.50
C THR A 283 -17.36 8.49 -16.84
N HIS A 284 -17.74 7.73 -15.81
CA HIS A 284 -18.25 6.38 -15.91
C HIS A 284 -19.67 6.27 -15.34
N LEU A 285 -20.56 5.64 -16.10
CA LEU A 285 -21.96 5.44 -15.73
C LEU A 285 -22.17 4.04 -15.15
N LEU A 286 -22.48 3.94 -13.86
CA LEU A 286 -22.76 2.68 -13.16
C LEU A 286 -24.23 2.65 -12.75
N THR A 287 -25.07 2.13 -13.64
CA THR A 287 -26.54 2.16 -13.52
C THR A 287 -27.06 1.07 -12.57
N GLY A 288 -28.31 1.19 -12.12
CA GLY A 288 -28.92 0.35 -11.07
C GLY A 288 -28.89 -1.18 -11.26
N ASN A 289 -28.52 -1.70 -12.43
CA ASN A 289 -28.27 -3.13 -12.66
C ASN A 289 -26.95 -3.61 -11.98
N GLU A 290 -26.09 -2.67 -11.57
CA GLU A 290 -24.81 -2.89 -10.90
C GLU A 290 -24.97 -3.06 -9.38
N THR A 291 -25.68 -4.13 -8.99
CA THR A 291 -26.13 -4.34 -7.59
C THR A 291 -24.98 -4.40 -6.58
N GLU A 292 -23.81 -4.94 -6.93
CA GLU A 292 -22.67 -4.99 -6.01
C GLU A 292 -22.07 -3.60 -5.75
N VAL A 293 -21.81 -2.83 -6.80
CA VAL A 293 -21.23 -1.48 -6.67
C VAL A 293 -22.16 -0.57 -5.87
N CYS A 294 -23.45 -0.56 -6.19
CA CYS A 294 -24.44 0.22 -5.46
C CYS A 294 -24.46 -0.14 -3.96
N ARG A 295 -24.29 -1.43 -3.63
CA ARG A 295 -24.20 -1.90 -2.24
C ARG A 295 -22.89 -1.50 -1.56
N VAL A 296 -21.74 -1.69 -2.20
CA VAL A 296 -20.42 -1.41 -1.64
C VAL A 296 -20.23 0.09 -1.41
N TYR A 297 -20.59 0.92 -2.40
CA TYR A 297 -20.50 2.38 -2.32
C TYR A 297 -21.69 3.03 -1.61
N ARG A 298 -22.68 2.23 -1.19
CA ARG A 298 -23.88 2.67 -0.47
C ARG A 298 -24.68 3.73 -1.25
N ALA A 299 -24.79 3.53 -2.56
CA ALA A 299 -25.55 4.36 -3.48
C ALA A 299 -26.91 3.70 -3.77
N THR A 300 -27.78 3.62 -2.77
CA THR A 300 -29.06 2.89 -2.87
C THR A 300 -30.29 3.79 -3.01
N LYS A 301 -30.22 5.05 -2.58
CA LYS A 301 -31.37 5.97 -2.57
C LYS A 301 -31.29 7.09 -3.62
N SER A 302 -30.08 7.49 -3.98
CA SER A 302 -29.78 8.61 -4.85
C SER A 302 -28.50 8.33 -5.61
N THR A 303 -28.33 9.00 -6.75
CA THR A 303 -27.08 8.96 -7.50
C THR A 303 -25.97 9.57 -6.65
N LYS A 304 -24.90 8.81 -6.48
CA LYS A 304 -23.68 9.24 -5.82
C LYS A 304 -22.61 9.47 -6.87
N LEU A 305 -21.92 10.60 -6.76
CA LEU A 305 -20.72 10.90 -7.53
C LEU A 305 -19.50 10.56 -6.65
N VAL A 306 -18.60 9.73 -7.18
CA VAL A 306 -17.33 9.38 -6.54
C VAL A 306 -16.20 9.77 -7.48
N LEU A 307 -15.39 10.74 -7.07
CA LEU A 307 -14.18 11.13 -7.80
C LEU A 307 -13.01 10.28 -7.28
N VAL A 308 -12.35 9.57 -8.18
CA VAL A 308 -11.23 8.67 -7.92
C VAL A 308 -9.99 9.23 -8.62
N ARG A 309 -8.88 9.28 -7.89
CA ARG A 309 -7.56 9.70 -8.36
C ARG A 309 -6.91 8.61 -9.23
N PRO A 310 -5.87 8.96 -10.01
CA PRO A 310 -5.07 7.98 -10.75
C PRO A 310 -4.45 6.87 -9.89
N ASP A 311 -4.22 7.12 -8.60
CA ASP A 311 -3.70 6.13 -7.65
C ASP A 311 -4.79 5.29 -6.95
N GLY A 312 -6.04 5.37 -7.43
CA GLY A 312 -7.18 4.58 -6.93
C GLY A 312 -7.75 5.04 -5.59
N HIS A 313 -7.36 6.22 -5.08
CA HIS A 313 -7.95 6.81 -3.88
C HIS A 313 -9.10 7.75 -4.21
N ILE A 314 -10.12 7.79 -3.37
CA ILE A 314 -11.27 8.66 -3.55
C ILE A 314 -10.87 10.09 -3.20
N ALA A 315 -10.92 11.01 -4.17
CA ALA A 315 -10.66 12.43 -3.93
C ALA A 315 -11.86 13.16 -3.32
N ALA A 316 -13.07 12.83 -3.79
CA ALA A 316 -14.30 13.49 -3.36
C ALA A 316 -15.49 12.55 -3.48
N ILE A 317 -16.49 12.75 -2.61
CA ILE A 317 -17.79 12.09 -2.70
C ILE A 317 -18.88 13.15 -2.62
N ALA A 318 -19.85 13.07 -3.53
CA ALA A 318 -21.04 13.90 -3.54
C ALA A 318 -22.30 13.03 -3.55
N ASN A 319 -23.19 13.27 -2.60
CA ASN A 319 -24.46 12.57 -2.47
C ASN A 319 -25.51 13.48 -1.78
N PRO A 320 -26.66 13.78 -2.39
CA PRO A 320 -27.05 13.39 -3.75
C PRO A 320 -26.25 14.13 -4.84
N PHE A 321 -26.25 13.55 -6.04
CA PHE A 321 -25.79 14.22 -7.25
C PHE A 321 -26.72 15.41 -7.57
N SER A 322 -26.20 16.63 -7.46
CA SER A 322 -26.90 17.89 -7.72
C SER A 322 -25.93 18.95 -8.24
N TRP A 323 -26.44 20.02 -8.83
CA TRP A 323 -25.57 21.10 -9.34
C TRP A 323 -24.69 21.75 -8.26
N GLU A 324 -25.22 21.89 -7.04
CA GLU A 324 -24.48 22.39 -5.88
C GLU A 324 -23.30 21.47 -5.53
N THR A 325 -23.53 20.16 -5.46
CA THR A 325 -22.47 19.20 -5.12
C THR A 325 -21.46 19.03 -6.25
N ILE A 326 -21.89 19.15 -7.51
CA ILE A 326 -21.00 19.22 -8.69
C ILE A 326 -20.10 20.45 -8.60
N THR A 327 -20.65 21.62 -8.32
CA THR A 327 -19.89 22.88 -8.22
C THR A 327 -18.80 22.77 -7.14
N ARG A 328 -19.11 22.13 -6.01
CA ARG A 328 -18.13 21.83 -4.95
C ARG A 328 -17.01 20.91 -5.44
N VAL A 329 -17.34 19.82 -6.13
CA VAL A 329 -16.35 18.89 -6.70
C VAL A 329 -15.49 19.59 -7.76
N LEU A 330 -16.07 20.47 -8.59
CA LEU A 330 -15.31 21.28 -9.55
C LEU A 330 -14.38 22.26 -8.82
N GLY A 331 -14.83 22.91 -7.75
CA GLY A 331 -13.98 23.77 -6.93
C GLY A 331 -12.84 23.02 -6.23
N HIS A 332 -13.01 21.71 -5.96
CA HIS A 332 -11.91 20.85 -5.53
C HIS A 332 -10.95 20.54 -6.68
N LEU A 333 -11.47 20.13 -7.85
CA LEU A 333 -10.66 19.86 -9.04
C LEU A 333 -9.84 21.08 -9.49
N ASP A 334 -10.40 22.29 -9.40
CA ASP A 334 -9.69 23.55 -9.67
C ASP A 334 -8.44 23.79 -8.79
N LYS A 335 -8.33 23.10 -7.64
CA LYS A 335 -7.15 23.18 -6.76
C LYS A 335 -6.06 22.18 -7.14
N VAL A 336 -6.41 21.11 -7.85
CA VAL A 336 -5.52 19.98 -8.14
C VAL A 336 -5.27 19.79 -9.64
N LEU A 337 -6.04 20.45 -10.51
CA LEU A 337 -5.89 20.47 -11.96
C LEU A 337 -5.85 21.90 -12.47
N LEU A 338 -5.08 22.13 -13.53
CA LEU A 338 -5.03 23.41 -14.23
C LEU A 338 -6.18 23.51 -15.24
N ARG A 339 -6.75 24.71 -15.36
CA ARG A 339 -7.81 24.96 -16.31
C ARG A 339 -7.25 25.20 -17.71
N ALA A 340 -8.01 24.81 -18.73
CA ALA A 340 -7.62 24.92 -20.14
C ALA A 340 -7.46 26.37 -20.62
N ASP A 341 -8.13 27.32 -19.97
CA ASP A 341 -8.00 28.76 -20.24
C ASP A 341 -6.67 29.34 -19.70
N GLN A 342 -6.28 28.95 -18.48
CA GLN A 342 -5.03 29.39 -17.83
C GLN A 342 -3.77 28.90 -18.56
N HIS A 343 -3.83 27.74 -19.21
CA HIS A 343 -2.69 27.18 -19.95
C HIS A 343 -2.31 27.98 -21.21
N ARG A 344 -3.20 28.82 -21.74
CA ARG A 344 -2.92 29.58 -22.97
C ARG A 344 -2.03 30.82 -22.74
N ASP A 345 -1.99 31.34 -21.52
CA ASP A 345 -1.29 32.59 -21.20
C ASP A 345 0.17 32.40 -20.72
N GLU A 346 0.60 31.16 -20.46
CA GLU A 346 1.94 30.86 -19.92
C GLU A 346 2.95 30.28 -20.95
N ARG A 347 2.61 30.27 -22.26
CA ARG A 347 3.50 29.78 -23.33
C ARG A 347 4.18 30.88 -24.12
#